data_AF-A0A2A5M5Y6-F1
#
_entry.id   AF-A0A2A5M5Y6-F1
#
_cell.length_a   1.000
_cell.length_b   1.000
_cell.length_c   1.000
_cell.angle_alpha   90.00
_cell.angle_beta   90.00
_cell.angle_gamma   90.00
#
_symmetry.space_group_name_H-M   'P 1'
#
loop_
_entity.id
_entity.type
_entity.pdbx_description
1 polymer ?
#
loop_
_entity_poly.entity_id
_entity_poly.type
_entity_poly.pdbx_seq_one_letter_code
_entity_poly.pdbx_strand_id
1 'polypeptide(L)'
;YTTLNIQHLESLNDLVANISKIEVKERIPDRIFDDADQVELVDIEPNKLLKRMQDGKIYKEKQAKLALENFFRQERLIALREIALRRLASRVNLRASEQRLINDDLAYHTGEHILVCINASNAKVIRAAARLALAFHAKLSALYIKNPNIKEEKALEENIELAKSFNAEIISVYDDDIARQIAEYSS
;
A
#
# COMPACT_ATOMS: atom_id res chain seq x y z
N TYR A 1 18.48 -6.80 11.74
CA TYR A 1 18.31 -5.89 10.58
C TYR A 1 17.78 -6.70 9.41
N THR A 2 16.71 -6.22 8.77
CA THR A 2 16.10 -6.83 7.58
C THR A 2 16.06 -5.78 6.49
N THR A 3 16.36 -6.16 5.25
CA THR A 3 16.31 -5.25 4.09
C THR A 3 15.04 -5.46 3.28
N LEU A 4 14.40 -4.38 2.87
CA LEU A 4 13.17 -4.40 2.08
C LEU A 4 13.27 -3.41 0.92
N ASN A 5 12.92 -3.84 -0.29
CA ASN A 5 12.67 -2.91 -1.39
C ASN A 5 11.22 -2.45 -1.34
N ILE A 6 10.99 -1.15 -1.49
CA ILE A 6 9.65 -0.53 -1.38
C ILE A 6 8.60 -1.15 -2.31
N GLN A 7 9.04 -1.70 -3.42
CA GLN A 7 8.20 -2.34 -4.44
C GLN A 7 7.39 -3.55 -3.93
N HIS A 8 7.82 -4.14 -2.80
CA HIS A 8 7.17 -5.30 -2.21
C HIS A 8 6.03 -4.91 -1.25
N LEU A 9 5.84 -3.62 -0.93
CA LEU A 9 4.69 -3.23 -0.12
C LEU A 9 3.39 -3.41 -0.91
N GLU A 10 2.43 -4.11 -0.29
CA GLU A 10 1.16 -4.47 -0.92
C GLU A 10 0.40 -3.22 -1.39
N SER A 11 0.33 -2.16 -0.58
CA SER A 11 -0.39 -0.92 -0.93
C SER A 11 0.18 -0.21 -2.17
N LEU A 12 1.45 -0.44 -2.49
CA LEU A 12 2.18 0.24 -3.56
C LEU A 12 2.23 -0.57 -4.86
N ASN A 13 1.77 -1.83 -4.84
CA ASN A 13 1.92 -2.76 -5.96
C ASN A 13 1.42 -2.19 -7.30
N ASP A 14 0.18 -1.70 -7.34
CA ASP A 14 -0.41 -1.14 -8.57
C ASP A 14 0.31 0.14 -9.02
N LEU A 15 0.73 0.97 -8.07
CA LEU A 15 1.41 2.23 -8.37
C LEU A 15 2.78 1.95 -8.99
N VAL A 16 3.53 1.03 -8.40
CA VAL A 16 4.80 0.54 -8.93
C VAL A 16 4.60 -0.09 -10.31
N ALA A 17 3.61 -0.95 -10.49
CA ALA A 17 3.34 -1.58 -11.78
C ALA A 17 2.94 -0.56 -12.86
N ASN A 18 2.13 0.44 -12.52
CA ASN A 18 1.70 1.45 -13.48
C ASN A 18 2.85 2.32 -13.99
N ILE A 19 3.71 2.78 -13.08
CA ILE A 19 4.80 3.71 -13.40
C ILE A 19 6.02 2.96 -13.95
N SER A 20 6.37 1.84 -13.32
CA SER A 20 7.59 1.10 -13.67
C SER A 20 7.37 0.03 -14.75
N LYS A 21 6.11 -0.35 -15.03
CA LYS A 21 5.72 -1.47 -15.91
C LYS A 21 6.26 -2.82 -15.45
N ILE A 22 6.59 -2.94 -14.16
CA ILE A 22 7.06 -4.18 -13.54
C ILE A 22 5.97 -4.72 -12.64
N GLU A 23 5.62 -5.98 -12.87
CA GLU A 23 4.76 -6.73 -11.95
C GLU A 23 5.61 -7.35 -10.84
N VAL A 24 5.31 -6.99 -9.59
CA VAL A 24 5.99 -7.53 -8.41
C VAL A 24 5.11 -8.63 -7.81
N LYS A 25 5.59 -9.88 -7.90
CA LYS A 25 4.85 -11.06 -7.44
C LYS A 25 4.92 -11.24 -5.92
N GLU A 26 6.11 -11.06 -5.36
CA GLU A 26 6.35 -11.16 -3.92
C GLU A 26 5.92 -9.87 -3.23
N ARG A 27 4.95 -9.98 -2.34
CA ARG A 27 4.33 -8.84 -1.67
C ARG A 27 4.30 -9.09 -0.17
N ILE A 28 4.41 -8.01 0.59
CA ILE A 28 4.34 -8.01 2.04
C ILE A 28 3.32 -6.99 2.52
N PRO A 29 2.59 -7.27 3.62
CA PRO A 29 1.71 -6.29 4.24
C PRO A 29 2.45 -5.02 4.68
N ASP A 30 1.80 -3.87 4.50
CA ASP A 30 2.34 -2.56 4.89
C ASP A 30 2.67 -2.45 6.38
N ARG A 31 1.91 -3.12 7.26
CA ARG A 31 2.15 -3.17 8.71
C ARG A 31 3.58 -3.61 9.07
N ILE A 32 4.20 -4.49 8.29
CA ILE A 32 5.58 -4.94 8.54
C ILE A 32 6.56 -3.76 8.47
N PHE A 33 6.27 -2.79 7.61
CA PHE A 33 7.06 -1.57 7.47
C PHE A 33 6.65 -0.48 8.47
N ASP A 34 5.35 -0.30 8.72
CA ASP A 34 4.86 0.74 9.62
C ASP A 34 5.19 0.46 11.09
N ASP A 35 5.05 -0.80 11.53
CA ASP A 35 5.24 -1.23 12.91
C ASP A 35 6.72 -1.32 13.32
N ALA A 36 7.64 -1.43 12.36
CA ALA A 36 9.07 -1.53 12.63
C ALA A 36 9.56 -0.38 13.53
N ASP A 37 10.35 -0.67 14.57
CA ASP A 37 10.82 0.34 15.54
C ASP A 37 11.60 1.48 14.87
N GLN A 38 12.47 1.13 13.94
CA GLN A 38 13.28 2.07 13.16
C GLN A 38 13.33 1.66 11.69
N VAL A 39 13.22 2.65 10.82
CA VAL A 39 13.35 2.50 9.37
C VAL A 39 14.43 3.46 8.88
N GLU A 40 15.44 2.91 8.20
CA GLU A 40 16.50 3.68 7.56
C GLU A 40 16.37 3.57 6.04
N LEU A 41 16.34 4.71 5.35
CA LEU A 41 16.33 4.75 3.89
C LEU A 41 17.75 4.74 3.35
N VAL A 42 18.11 3.64 2.70
CA VAL A 42 19.36 3.53 1.94
C VAL A 42 19.12 4.10 0.53
N ASP A 43 19.28 5.41 0.39
CA ASP A 43 19.06 6.11 -0.87
C ASP A 43 20.31 6.14 -1.77
N ILE A 44 20.11 6.03 -3.07
CA ILE A 44 21.17 6.12 -4.09
C ILE A 44 20.63 6.83 -5.33
N GLU A 45 21.42 7.79 -5.84
CA GLU A 45 21.12 8.45 -7.11
C GLU A 45 20.94 7.42 -8.24
N PRO A 46 19.85 7.48 -9.04
CA PRO A 46 19.57 6.53 -10.11
C PRO A 46 20.76 6.30 -11.05
N ASN A 47 21.42 7.37 -11.50
CA ASN A 47 22.59 7.28 -12.38
C ASN A 47 23.77 6.55 -11.72
N LYS A 48 23.96 6.73 -10.42
CA LYS A 48 25.00 6.05 -9.65
C LYS A 48 24.68 4.56 -9.51
N LEU A 49 23.42 4.20 -9.30
CA LEU A 49 22.98 2.81 -9.26
C LEU A 49 23.20 2.12 -10.61
N LEU A 50 22.80 2.76 -11.71
CA LEU A 50 23.03 2.25 -13.07
C LEU A 50 24.51 2.03 -13.36
N LYS A 51 25.37 2.99 -12.98
CA LYS A 51 26.82 2.84 -13.13
C LYS A 51 27.36 1.66 -12.32
N ARG A 52 26.91 1.48 -11.07
CA ARG A 52 27.31 0.32 -10.25
C ARG A 52 26.87 -1.02 -10.84
N MET A 53 25.70 -1.06 -11.48
CA MET A 53 25.22 -2.24 -12.21
C MET A 53 26.12 -2.55 -13.41
N GLN A 54 26.47 -1.54 -14.20
CA GLN A 54 27.35 -1.66 -15.37
C GLN A 54 28.77 -2.08 -15.00
N ASP A 55 29.29 -1.56 -13.88
CA ASP A 55 30.58 -1.94 -13.31
C ASP A 55 30.60 -3.37 -12.74
N GLY A 56 29.49 -4.13 -12.80
CA GLY A 56 29.39 -5.50 -12.27
C GLY A 56 29.40 -5.59 -10.74
N LYS A 57 29.20 -4.47 -10.03
CA LYS A 57 29.29 -4.39 -8.55
C LYS A 57 28.03 -4.91 -7.83
N ILE A 58 27.00 -5.31 -8.57
CA ILE A 58 25.68 -5.68 -8.03
C ILE A 58 25.22 -7.04 -8.58
N TYR A 59 25.32 -7.26 -9.89
CA TYR A 59 25.02 -8.55 -10.53
C TYR A 59 26.19 -9.03 -11.40
N LYS A 60 26.26 -10.36 -11.60
CA LYS A 60 27.15 -10.94 -12.61
C LYS A 60 26.77 -10.41 -14.00
N GLU A 61 27.75 -10.15 -14.88
CA GLU A 61 27.58 -9.40 -16.13
C GLU A 61 26.35 -9.77 -16.98
N LYS A 62 26.07 -11.08 -17.15
CA LYS A 62 24.89 -11.55 -17.91
C LYS A 62 23.55 -11.15 -17.28
N GLN A 63 23.45 -11.20 -15.95
CA GLN A 63 22.26 -10.78 -15.22
C GLN A 63 22.16 -9.25 -15.16
N ALA A 64 23.30 -8.55 -15.07
CA ALA A 64 23.33 -7.09 -15.07
C ALA A 64 22.76 -6.50 -16.36
N LYS A 65 23.12 -7.04 -17.54
CA LYS A 65 22.59 -6.57 -18.83
C LYS A 65 21.07 -6.76 -18.94
N LEU A 66 20.56 -7.95 -18.61
CA LEU A 66 19.12 -8.23 -18.65
C LEU A 66 18.34 -7.35 -17.65
N ALA A 67 18.91 -7.12 -16.47
CA ALA A 67 18.32 -6.26 -15.45
C ALA A 67 18.30 -4.78 -15.88
N LEU A 68 19.37 -4.29 -16.52
CA LEU A 68 19.47 -2.93 -17.07
C LEU A 68 18.56 -2.71 -18.28
N GLU A 69 18.35 -3.74 -19.11
CA GLU A 69 17.45 -3.64 -20.26
C GLU A 69 15.98 -3.60 -19.84
N ASN A 70 15.65 -4.24 -18.72
CA ASN A 70 14.30 -4.31 -18.17
C ASN A 70 14.13 -3.36 -16.98
N PHE A 71 14.32 -3.85 -15.75
CA PHE A 71 13.91 -3.16 -14.53
C PHE A 71 14.67 -1.86 -14.26
N PHE A 72 16.00 -1.88 -14.42
CA PHE A 72 16.90 -0.79 -14.05
C PHE A 72 17.05 0.21 -15.20
N ARG A 73 15.95 0.89 -15.53
CA ARG A 73 15.95 2.08 -16.40
C ARG A 73 15.89 3.34 -15.54
N GLN A 74 16.58 4.41 -15.96
CA GLN A 74 16.69 5.64 -15.18
C GLN A 74 15.32 6.21 -14.76
N GLU A 75 14.38 6.30 -15.70
CA GLU A 75 13.01 6.78 -15.44
C GLU A 75 12.28 5.95 -14.36
N ARG A 76 12.42 4.62 -14.42
CA ARG A 76 11.81 3.69 -13.46
C ARG A 76 12.43 3.83 -12.07
N LEU A 77 13.75 4.01 -12.01
CA LEU A 77 14.48 4.21 -10.75
C LEU A 77 14.15 5.56 -10.11
N ILE A 78 13.96 6.61 -10.91
CA ILE A 78 13.49 7.92 -10.42
C ILE A 78 12.12 7.78 -9.78
N ALA A 79 11.18 7.12 -10.46
CA ALA A 79 9.85 6.88 -9.94
C ALA A 79 9.85 6.06 -8.64
N LEU A 80 10.62 4.96 -8.59
CA LEU A 80 10.74 4.14 -7.39
C LEU A 80 11.33 4.93 -6.21
N ARG A 81 12.31 5.80 -6.47
CA ARG A 81 12.89 6.68 -5.45
C ARG A 81 11.87 7.67 -4.92
N GLU A 82 11.08 8.28 -5.80
CA GLU A 82 9.99 9.18 -5.40
C GLU A 82 8.95 8.45 -4.53
N ILE A 83 8.53 7.24 -4.93
CA ILE A 83 7.60 6.40 -4.16
C ILE A 83 8.17 6.08 -2.77
N ALA A 84 9.44 5.69 -2.70
CA ALA A 84 10.11 5.39 -1.45
C ALA A 84 10.15 6.59 -0.49
N LEU A 85 10.51 7.76 -1.01
CA LEU A 85 10.58 9.00 -0.23
C LEU A 85 9.20 9.41 0.29
N ARG A 86 8.17 9.37 -0.56
CA ARG A 86 6.79 9.68 -0.16
C ARG A 86 6.31 8.70 0.92
N ARG A 87 6.55 7.40 0.76
CA ARG A 87 6.12 6.39 1.73
C ARG A 87 6.81 6.54 3.09
N LEU A 88 8.10 6.87 3.09
CA LEU A 88 8.85 7.15 4.31
C LEU A 88 8.30 8.40 5.00
N ALA A 89 8.05 9.48 4.26
CA ALA A 89 7.45 10.71 4.79
C ALA A 89 6.07 10.43 5.42
N SER A 90 5.21 9.65 4.75
CA SER A 90 3.91 9.23 5.31
C SER A 90 4.08 8.48 6.64
N ARG A 91 5.06 7.59 6.76
CA ARG A 91 5.32 6.87 8.02
C ARG A 91 5.80 7.80 9.13
N VAL A 92 6.69 8.75 8.82
CA VAL A 92 7.17 9.75 9.79
C VAL A 92 5.99 10.58 10.30
N ASN A 93 5.09 11.00 9.41
CA ASN A 93 3.89 11.74 9.79
C ASN A 93 2.97 10.90 10.69
N LEU A 94 2.76 9.63 10.37
CA LEU A 94 1.94 8.71 11.18
C LEU A 94 2.49 8.57 12.61
N ARG A 95 3.81 8.35 12.77
CA ARG A 95 4.43 8.26 14.09
C ARG A 95 4.35 9.60 14.85
N ALA A 96 4.48 10.73 14.15
CA ALA A 96 4.33 12.05 14.76
C ALA A 96 2.88 12.36 15.16
N SER A 97 1.87 11.84 14.46
CA SER A 97 0.46 11.96 14.88
C SER A 97 0.15 11.07 16.08
N GLU A 98 0.64 9.83 16.09
CA GLU A 98 0.49 8.92 17.23
C GLU A 98 1.11 9.50 18.51
N GLN A 99 2.31 10.08 18.41
CA GLN A 99 2.97 10.71 19.56
C GLN A 99 2.20 11.96 20.05
N ARG A 100 1.55 12.70 19.15
CA ARG A 100 0.70 13.84 19.52
C ARG A 100 -0.58 13.39 20.22
N LEU A 101 -1.21 12.31 19.77
CA LEU A 101 -2.38 11.69 20.43
C LEU A 101 -2.08 11.27 21.87
N ILE A 102 -0.85 10.81 22.15
CA ILE A 102 -0.42 10.42 23.50
C ILE A 102 -0.20 11.66 24.40
N ASN A 103 0.25 12.78 23.81
CA ASN A 103 0.70 13.96 24.55
C ASN A 103 -0.38 15.05 24.70
N ASP A 104 -1.35 15.13 23.78
CA ASP A 104 -2.48 16.06 23.81
C ASP A 104 -3.81 15.27 23.86
N ASP A 105 -4.62 15.51 24.89
CA ASP A 105 -5.99 14.97 25.09
C ASP A 105 -7.01 15.50 24.04
N LEU A 106 -6.52 16.21 23.02
CA LEU A 106 -7.27 16.96 22.02
C LEU A 106 -6.67 16.81 20.61
N ALA A 107 -6.18 15.63 20.27
CA ALA A 107 -5.86 15.35 18.88
C ALA A 107 -7.16 15.34 18.08
N TYR A 108 -7.38 16.43 17.34
CA TYR A 108 -8.36 16.54 16.29
C TYR A 108 -8.27 15.34 15.36
N HIS A 109 -9.09 14.32 15.62
CA HIS A 109 -9.58 13.46 14.56
C HIS A 109 -10.42 14.38 13.68
N THR A 110 -9.82 14.95 12.63
CA THR A 110 -10.60 15.22 11.43
C THR A 110 -11.19 13.86 11.09
N GLY A 111 -12.47 13.68 11.42
CA GLY A 111 -13.20 12.39 11.42
C GLY A 111 -13.42 11.84 10.02
N GLU A 112 -12.45 12.01 9.15
CA GLU A 112 -12.44 11.46 7.82
C GLU A 112 -12.41 9.94 7.97
N HIS A 113 -13.47 9.33 7.46
CA HIS A 113 -13.66 7.90 7.44
C HIS A 113 -13.71 7.51 5.97
N ILE A 114 -12.78 6.64 5.57
CA ILE A 114 -12.75 6.13 4.21
C ILE A 114 -13.49 4.80 4.21
N LEU A 115 -14.62 4.78 3.51
CA LEU A 115 -15.37 3.57 3.23
C LEU A 115 -15.02 3.04 1.85
N VAL A 116 -14.73 1.75 1.74
CA VAL A 116 -14.55 1.06 0.46
C VAL A 116 -15.49 -0.13 0.37
N CYS A 117 -16.30 -0.19 -0.69
CA CYS A 117 -17.04 -1.41 -0.99
C CYS A 117 -16.08 -2.45 -1.54
N ILE A 118 -16.18 -3.71 -1.11
CA ILE A 118 -15.40 -4.86 -1.59
C ILE A 118 -16.28 -5.67 -2.53
N ASN A 119 -15.71 -6.05 -3.67
CA ASN A 119 -16.27 -7.07 -4.56
C ASN A 119 -15.13 -7.96 -5.08
N ALA A 120 -15.44 -8.95 -5.92
CA ALA A 120 -14.44 -9.91 -6.42
C ALA A 120 -13.33 -9.29 -7.31
N SER A 121 -13.50 -8.08 -7.85
CA SER A 121 -12.62 -7.54 -8.89
C SER A 121 -11.95 -6.19 -8.55
N ASN A 122 -12.18 -5.65 -7.35
CA ASN A 122 -11.79 -4.28 -7.03
C ASN A 122 -10.58 -4.12 -6.09
N ALA A 123 -9.66 -5.08 -6.07
CA ALA A 123 -8.41 -5.03 -5.31
C ALA A 123 -7.66 -3.68 -5.46
N LYS A 124 -7.63 -3.12 -6.68
CA LYS A 124 -6.97 -1.82 -6.95
C LYS A 124 -7.61 -0.66 -6.18
N VAL A 125 -8.93 -0.68 -6.04
CA VAL A 125 -9.70 0.34 -5.31
C VAL A 125 -9.43 0.21 -3.82
N ILE A 126 -9.36 -1.02 -3.30
CA ILE A 126 -9.02 -1.30 -1.89
C ILE A 126 -7.63 -0.75 -1.56
N ARG A 127 -6.61 -1.02 -2.40
CA ARG A 127 -5.27 -0.46 -2.22
C ARG A 127 -5.25 1.05 -2.32
N ALA A 128 -6.04 1.65 -3.21
CA ALA A 128 -6.14 3.10 -3.33
C ALA A 128 -6.77 3.74 -2.08
N ALA A 129 -7.87 3.16 -1.58
CA ALA A 129 -8.53 3.58 -0.35
C ALA A 129 -7.57 3.48 0.85
N ALA A 130 -6.82 2.38 0.96
CA ALA A 130 -5.80 2.22 2.01
C ALA A 130 -4.72 3.30 1.98
N ARG A 131 -4.21 3.66 0.79
CA ARG A 131 -3.24 4.76 0.66
C ARG A 131 -3.84 6.12 1.05
N LEU A 132 -5.10 6.38 0.70
CA LEU A 132 -5.78 7.60 1.11
C LEU A 132 -5.98 7.63 2.63
N ALA A 133 -6.38 6.50 3.23
CA ALA A 133 -6.63 6.41 4.66
C ALA A 133 -5.34 6.71 5.44
N LEU A 134 -4.24 6.14 4.99
CA LEU A 134 -2.92 6.41 5.54
C LEU A 134 -2.50 7.88 5.35
N ALA A 135 -2.76 8.48 4.18
CA ALA A 135 -2.36 9.86 3.89
C ALA A 135 -3.15 10.90 4.70
N PHE A 136 -4.42 10.62 4.99
CA PHE A 136 -5.32 11.49 5.76
C PHE A 136 -5.39 11.13 7.26
N HIS A 137 -4.67 10.10 7.71
CA HIS A 137 -4.81 9.55 9.06
C HIS A 137 -6.26 9.17 9.42
N ALA A 138 -7.00 8.72 8.40
CA ALA A 138 -8.41 8.38 8.45
C ALA A 138 -8.60 6.90 8.84
N LYS A 139 -9.74 6.60 9.46
CA LYS A 139 -10.17 5.20 9.63
C LYS A 139 -10.53 4.62 8.26
N LEU A 140 -10.24 3.33 8.05
CA LEU A 140 -10.65 2.59 6.85
C LEU A 140 -11.68 1.55 7.25
N SER A 141 -12.87 1.59 6.63
CA SER A 141 -13.83 0.50 6.72
C SER A 141 -14.07 -0.09 5.35
N ALA A 142 -14.24 -1.41 5.31
CA ALA A 142 -14.43 -2.15 4.08
C ALA A 142 -15.75 -2.93 4.13
N LEU A 143 -16.69 -2.51 3.30
CA LEU A 143 -18.05 -2.98 3.23
C LEU A 143 -18.18 -4.08 2.16
N TYR A 144 -18.73 -5.24 2.48
CA TYR A 144 -19.09 -6.23 1.47
C TYR A 144 -20.53 -6.71 1.64
N ILE A 145 -21.16 -7.04 0.51
CA ILE A 145 -22.54 -7.50 0.48
C ILE A 145 -22.54 -9.03 0.50
N LYS A 146 -23.18 -9.61 1.50
CA LYS A 146 -23.48 -11.05 1.57
C LYS A 146 -24.77 -11.33 0.82
N ASN A 147 -24.65 -12.04 -0.30
CA ASN A 147 -25.81 -12.60 -0.98
C ASN A 147 -25.88 -14.11 -0.68
N PRO A 148 -26.89 -14.59 0.06
CA PRO A 148 -26.99 -16.01 0.44
C PRO A 148 -27.18 -16.95 -0.76
N ASN A 149 -27.54 -16.43 -1.93
CA ASN A 149 -27.76 -17.21 -3.16
C ASN A 149 -26.55 -17.25 -4.08
N ILE A 150 -25.52 -16.43 -3.82
CA ILE A 150 -24.30 -16.39 -4.62
C ILE A 150 -23.21 -17.12 -3.84
N LYS A 151 -22.64 -18.15 -4.46
CA LYS A 151 -21.52 -18.87 -3.87
C LYS A 151 -20.34 -17.89 -3.72
N GLU A 152 -19.81 -17.75 -2.52
CA GLU A 152 -18.70 -16.83 -2.24
C GLU A 152 -17.54 -17.13 -3.20
N GLU A 153 -17.18 -16.13 -4.00
CA GLU A 153 -16.14 -16.24 -5.00
C GLU A 153 -14.80 -16.11 -4.29
N LYS A 154 -13.85 -17.01 -4.57
CA LYS A 154 -12.51 -17.01 -3.94
C LYS A 154 -11.83 -15.63 -3.99
N ALA A 155 -12.03 -14.89 -5.09
CA ALA A 155 -11.49 -13.54 -5.25
C ALA A 155 -12.11 -12.51 -4.27
N LEU A 156 -13.35 -12.70 -3.82
CA LEU A 156 -13.97 -11.87 -2.79
C LEU A 156 -13.30 -12.10 -1.43
N GLU A 157 -13.07 -13.37 -1.05
CA GLU A 157 -12.34 -13.71 0.18
C GLU A 157 -10.92 -13.12 0.18
N GLU A 158 -10.21 -13.25 -0.95
CA GLU A 158 -8.89 -12.65 -1.12
C GLU A 158 -8.90 -11.12 -0.93
N ASN A 159 -9.94 -10.45 -1.42
CA ASN A 159 -10.08 -9.00 -1.27
C ASN A 159 -10.50 -8.58 0.16
N ILE A 160 -11.26 -9.41 0.88
CA ILE A 160 -11.56 -9.20 2.31
C ILE A 160 -10.27 -9.33 3.14
N GLU A 161 -9.46 -10.35 2.89
CA GLU A 161 -8.17 -10.52 3.56
C GLU A 161 -7.19 -9.39 3.21
N LEU A 162 -7.20 -8.91 1.95
CA LEU A 162 -6.45 -7.74 1.54
C LEU A 162 -6.87 -6.50 2.34
N ALA A 163 -8.17 -6.23 2.50
CA ALA A 163 -8.65 -5.10 3.29
C ALA A 163 -8.23 -5.23 4.77
N LYS A 164 -8.36 -6.41 5.38
CA LYS A 164 -7.88 -6.68 6.74
C LYS A 164 -6.38 -6.43 6.90
N SER A 165 -5.58 -6.72 5.87
CA SER A 165 -4.13 -6.48 5.90
C SER A 165 -3.77 -4.99 6.02
N PHE A 166 -4.69 -4.10 5.67
CA PHE A 166 -4.61 -2.64 5.85
C PHE A 166 -5.32 -2.15 7.12
N ASN A 167 -5.58 -3.05 8.08
CA ASN A 167 -6.31 -2.76 9.32
C ASN A 167 -7.71 -2.16 9.07
N ALA A 168 -8.35 -2.49 7.94
CA ALA A 168 -9.71 -2.05 7.67
C ALA A 168 -10.72 -2.76 8.60
N GLU A 169 -11.68 -2.01 9.11
CA GLU A 169 -12.84 -2.59 9.80
C GLU A 169 -13.79 -3.20 8.77
N ILE A 170 -14.03 -4.51 8.88
CA ILE A 170 -14.85 -5.25 7.91
C ILE A 170 -16.32 -5.17 8.31
N ILE A 171 -17.15 -4.62 7.41
CA ILE A 171 -18.60 -4.49 7.58
C ILE A 171 -19.28 -5.43 6.57
N SER A 172 -20.16 -6.32 7.04
CA SER A 172 -20.94 -7.21 6.17
C SER A 172 -22.40 -6.83 6.18
N VAL A 173 -22.99 -6.61 5.00
CA VAL A 173 -24.38 -6.17 4.84
C VAL A 173 -25.12 -7.14 3.94
N TYR A 174 -26.42 -7.34 4.17
CA TYR A 174 -27.26 -8.18 3.32
C TYR A 174 -27.94 -7.33 2.23
N ASP A 175 -28.17 -7.92 1.05
CA ASP A 175 -28.60 -7.26 -0.20
C ASP A 175 -29.84 -6.35 -0.04
N ASP A 176 -30.72 -6.66 0.91
CA ASP A 176 -32.00 -5.96 1.08
C ASP A 176 -31.88 -4.55 1.72
N ASP A 177 -30.69 -4.10 2.14
CA ASP A 177 -30.53 -2.86 2.93
C ASP A 177 -29.32 -1.98 2.54
N ILE A 178 -28.80 -2.16 1.32
CA ILE A 178 -27.53 -1.52 0.86
C ILE A 178 -27.60 0.02 0.93
N ALA A 179 -28.67 0.63 0.43
CA ALA A 179 -28.78 2.08 0.33
C ALA A 179 -28.93 2.77 1.70
N ARG A 180 -29.58 2.10 2.66
CA ARG A 180 -29.82 2.65 4.01
C ARG A 180 -28.55 2.57 4.86
N GLN A 181 -27.84 1.45 4.81
CA GLN A 181 -26.67 1.24 5.65
C GLN A 181 -25.46 2.07 5.18
N ILE A 182 -25.27 2.26 3.86
CA ILE A 182 -24.22 3.17 3.36
C ILE A 182 -24.43 4.61 3.85
N ALA A 183 -25.69 5.07 3.94
CA ALA A 183 -26.01 6.41 4.44
C ALA A 183 -25.76 6.56 5.95
N GLU A 184 -26.00 5.52 6.75
CA GLU A 184 -25.69 5.52 8.20
C GLU A 184 -24.18 5.57 8.49
N TYR A 185 -23.34 4.97 7.64
CA TYR A 185 -21.89 4.98 7.82
C TYR A 185 -21.17 6.18 7.17
N SER A 186 -21.86 6.97 6.33
CA SER A 186 -21.27 8.15 5.66
C SER A 186 -21.61 9.48 6.35
N SER A 187 -22.32 9.44 7.49
CA SER A 187 -22.75 10.60 8.28
C SER A 187 -21.87 10.78 9.51
#